data_AF-X0TCK1-F1
#
_entry.id   AF-X0TCK1-F1
#
_cell.length_a   1.000
_cell.length_b   1.000
_cell.length_c   1.000
_cell.angle_alpha   90.00
_cell.angle_beta   90.00
_cell.angle_gamma   90.00
#
_symmetry.space_group_name_H-M   'P 1'
#
loop_
_entity.id
_entity.type
_entity.pdbx_description
1 polymer ?
#
loop_
_entity_poly.entity_id
_entity_poly.type
_entity_poly.pdbx_seq_one_letter_code
_entity_poly.pdbx_strand_id
1 'polypeptide(L)'
;MSEYVAVTETAKLIRKALRESFPGVKFSVRSEKYAGGASINIGWTDGPTTPQVEHVAGAFEGSYFDGMIDYKGSRFHKLDGERVHFMADYIFCNRHHTDRAICSAIIAAAMEYGTKNLPTVEDFKQGDCLSRGPMSDEHETFWSWSNIIHRTMEEQDRYGKPREEPPAVTPQPSKTLARVEFDGSDNYSHSQTSVAIHEVRGPAQ
;
A
#
# COMPACT_ATOMS: atom_id res chain seq x y z
N MET A 1 -14.53 -2.37 -28.04
CA MET A 1 -13.59 -1.25 -27.91
C MET A 1 -13.53 -0.91 -26.43
N SER A 2 -12.34 -0.80 -25.84
CA SER A 2 -12.18 -0.48 -24.43
C SER A 2 -12.34 1.03 -24.22
N GLU A 3 -13.13 1.46 -23.25
CA GLU A 3 -13.17 2.88 -22.87
C GLU A 3 -11.95 3.23 -22.01
N TYR A 4 -11.35 4.40 -22.25
CA TYR A 4 -10.25 4.91 -21.43
C TYR A 4 -10.80 5.77 -20.29
N VAL A 5 -10.56 5.35 -19.05
CA VAL A 5 -10.96 6.13 -17.87
C VAL A 5 -9.79 7.03 -17.49
N ALA A 6 -10.00 8.34 -17.63
CA ALA A 6 -8.98 9.34 -17.32
C ALA A 6 -8.51 9.25 -15.86
N VAL A 7 -7.21 9.48 -15.62
CA VAL A 7 -6.59 9.40 -14.28
C VAL A 7 -7.31 10.21 -13.20
N THR A 8 -7.90 11.36 -13.56
CA THR A 8 -8.66 12.20 -12.63
C THR A 8 -9.97 11.55 -12.20
N GLU A 9 -10.63 10.82 -13.09
CA GLU A 9 -11.83 10.04 -12.77
C GLU A 9 -11.46 8.78 -11.99
N THR A 10 -10.37 8.10 -12.37
CA THR A 10 -9.81 6.99 -11.59
C THR A 10 -9.51 7.43 -10.15
N ALA A 11 -8.89 8.58 -9.94
CA ALA A 11 -8.61 9.12 -8.61
C ALA A 11 -9.89 9.41 -7.80
N LYS A 12 -10.99 9.82 -8.44
CA LYS A 12 -12.29 9.99 -7.77
C LYS A 12 -12.88 8.64 -7.35
N LEU A 13 -12.78 7.62 -8.21
CA LEU A 13 -13.24 6.26 -7.90
C LEU A 13 -12.45 5.68 -6.72
N ILE A 14 -11.12 5.77 -6.76
CA ILE A 14 -10.24 5.35 -5.66
C ILE A 14 -10.62 6.07 -4.36
N ARG A 15 -10.76 7.40 -4.39
CA ARG A 15 -11.13 8.18 -3.19
C ARG A 15 -12.46 7.72 -2.59
N LYS A 16 -13.43 7.40 -3.43
CA LYS A 16 -14.74 6.88 -3.00
C LYS A 16 -14.60 5.47 -2.42
N ALA A 17 -13.88 4.58 -3.11
CA ALA A 17 -13.66 3.21 -2.67
C ALA A 17 -12.93 3.15 -1.31
N LEU A 18 -11.87 3.94 -1.12
CA LEU A 18 -11.14 4.03 0.14
C LEU A 18 -12.00 4.58 1.28
N ARG A 19 -12.84 5.58 1.02
CA ARG A 19 -13.75 6.14 2.02
C ARG A 19 -14.82 5.13 2.45
N GLU A 20 -15.30 4.31 1.52
CA GLU A 20 -16.24 3.22 1.81
C GLU A 20 -15.56 2.09 2.60
N SER A 21 -14.33 1.71 2.23
CA SER A 21 -13.60 0.63 2.90
C SER A 21 -13.01 1.00 4.24
N PHE A 22 -12.62 2.26 4.47
CA PHE A 22 -11.99 2.69 5.72
C PHE A 22 -12.65 3.97 6.27
N PRO A 23 -13.88 3.86 6.81
CA PRO A 23 -14.57 4.99 7.42
C PRO A 23 -13.74 5.59 8.56
N GLY A 24 -13.63 6.92 8.60
CA GLY A 24 -12.88 7.64 9.64
C GLY A 24 -11.41 7.90 9.32
N VAL A 25 -10.86 7.31 8.26
CA VAL A 25 -9.49 7.58 7.80
C VAL A 25 -9.49 8.68 6.75
N LYS A 26 -8.60 9.67 6.91
CA LYS A 26 -8.45 10.77 5.96
C LYS A 26 -7.37 10.44 4.93
N PHE A 27 -7.79 10.13 3.70
CA PHE A 27 -6.89 9.93 2.57
C PHE A 27 -6.67 11.21 1.76
N SER A 28 -5.43 11.45 1.36
CA SER A 28 -5.04 12.35 0.28
C SER A 28 -4.83 11.53 -0.98
N VAL A 29 -5.63 11.77 -2.03
CA VAL A 29 -5.48 11.09 -3.33
C VAL A 29 -5.18 12.14 -4.39
N ARG A 30 -3.97 12.11 -4.96
CA ARG A 30 -3.46 13.07 -5.94
C ARG A 30 -3.10 12.34 -7.23
N SER A 31 -3.60 12.82 -8.36
CA SER A 31 -3.25 12.31 -9.69
C SER A 31 -2.23 13.22 -10.34
N GLU A 32 -1.25 12.64 -11.02
CA GLU A 32 -0.21 13.34 -11.77
C GLU A 32 -0.15 12.79 -13.19
N LYS A 33 0.06 13.68 -14.17
CA LYS A 33 0.31 13.31 -15.57
C LYS A 33 1.72 13.72 -15.93
N TYR A 34 2.41 12.86 -16.68
CA TYR A 34 3.76 13.12 -17.17
C TYR A 34 3.87 12.67 -18.63
N ALA A 35 5.01 12.95 -19.27
CA ALA A 35 5.25 12.52 -20.64
C ALA A 35 5.19 10.98 -20.74
N GLY A 36 4.16 10.47 -21.42
CA GLY A 36 4.00 9.03 -21.65
C GLY A 36 3.26 8.25 -20.56
N GLY A 37 2.64 8.91 -19.58
CA GLY A 37 1.88 8.20 -18.54
C GLY A 37 1.21 9.08 -17.49
N ALA A 38 0.61 8.42 -16.51
CA ALA A 38 0.05 9.08 -15.34
C ALA A 38 0.10 8.18 -14.11
N SER A 39 0.17 8.76 -12.92
CA SER A 39 0.22 8.05 -11.65
C SER A 39 -0.73 8.64 -10.64
N ILE A 40 -1.02 7.87 -9.58
CA ILE A 40 -1.83 8.31 -8.45
C ILE A 40 -1.05 8.08 -7.16
N ASN A 41 -0.85 9.13 -6.39
CA ASN A 41 -0.24 9.11 -5.07
C ASN A 41 -1.33 9.17 -4.00
N ILE A 42 -1.39 8.14 -3.15
CA ILE A 42 -2.31 8.01 -2.03
C ILE A 42 -1.50 8.16 -0.75
N GLY A 43 -1.90 9.10 0.10
CA GLY A 43 -1.27 9.38 1.39
C GLY A 43 -2.28 9.35 2.53
N TRP A 44 -1.92 8.75 3.66
CA TRP A 44 -2.69 8.79 4.91
C TRP A 44 -1.78 8.68 6.12
N THR A 45 -2.33 8.88 7.32
CA THR A 45 -1.59 8.81 8.59
C THR A 45 -2.20 7.75 9.49
N ASP A 46 -1.36 6.89 10.07
CA ASP A 46 -1.73 5.75 10.91
C ASP A 46 -2.80 4.86 10.22
N GLY A 47 -3.75 4.30 10.97
CA GLY A 47 -4.92 3.62 10.41
C GLY A 47 -4.59 2.30 9.68
N PRO A 48 -5.20 2.01 8.52
CA PRO A 48 -5.02 0.75 7.80
C PRO A 48 -3.57 0.59 7.33
N THR A 49 -3.14 -0.66 7.21
CA THR A 49 -1.80 -0.99 6.72
C THR A 49 -1.69 -0.71 5.22
N THR A 50 -0.47 -0.49 4.74
CA THR A 50 -0.21 -0.29 3.31
C THR A 50 -0.79 -1.42 2.44
N PRO A 51 -0.61 -2.71 2.78
CA PRO A 51 -1.22 -3.80 2.01
C PRO A 51 -2.76 -3.76 1.95
N GLN A 52 -3.43 -3.29 3.02
CA GLN A 52 -4.89 -3.16 3.02
C GLN A 52 -5.36 -2.06 2.05
N VAL A 53 -4.63 -0.95 1.97
CA VAL A 53 -4.94 0.14 1.05
C VAL A 53 -4.59 -0.24 -0.39
N GLU A 54 -3.45 -0.90 -0.61
CA GLU A 54 -3.04 -1.44 -1.91
C GLU A 54 -4.06 -2.44 -2.46
N HIS A 55 -4.63 -3.30 -1.61
CA HIS A 55 -5.69 -4.22 -2.03
C HIS A 55 -6.92 -3.50 -2.62
N VAL A 56 -7.29 -2.34 -2.08
CA VAL A 56 -8.43 -1.55 -2.58
C VAL A 56 -8.03 -0.71 -3.79
N ALA A 57 -6.90 -0.02 -3.71
CA ALA A 57 -6.48 0.94 -4.73
C ALA A 57 -5.90 0.28 -5.98
N GLY A 58 -5.20 -0.85 -5.83
CA GLY A 58 -4.57 -1.60 -6.93
C GLY A 58 -5.57 -2.17 -7.93
N ALA A 59 -6.85 -2.34 -7.56
CA ALA A 59 -7.92 -2.71 -8.47
C ALA A 59 -8.18 -1.68 -9.59
N PHE A 60 -7.61 -0.48 -9.48
CA PHE A 60 -7.74 0.60 -10.46
C PHE A 60 -6.45 0.85 -11.26
N GLU A 61 -5.42 0.01 -11.08
CA GLU A 61 -4.14 0.16 -11.77
C GLU A 61 -4.26 -0.29 -13.23
N GLY A 62 -3.88 0.60 -14.14
CA GLY A 62 -4.01 0.41 -15.59
C GLY A 62 -2.83 -0.29 -16.24
N SER A 63 -1.74 -0.51 -15.51
CA SER A 63 -0.52 -1.08 -16.09
C SER A 63 0.15 -2.06 -15.15
N TYR A 64 1.15 -2.75 -15.68
CA TYR A 64 2.08 -3.57 -14.92
C TYR A 64 3.47 -3.40 -15.52
N PHE A 65 4.50 -3.77 -14.75
CA PHE A 65 5.88 -3.76 -15.23
C PHE A 65 6.52 -5.13 -15.04
N ASP A 66 7.07 -5.69 -16.11
CA ASP A 66 7.87 -6.92 -16.10
C ASP A 66 9.34 -6.56 -16.28
N GLY A 67 10.09 -6.58 -15.18
CA GLY A 67 11.51 -6.24 -15.17
C GLY A 67 12.42 -7.26 -15.88
N MET A 68 11.95 -8.47 -16.19
CA MET A 68 12.76 -9.45 -16.91
C MET A 68 12.85 -9.16 -18.41
N ILE A 69 11.83 -8.52 -18.97
CA ILE A 69 11.76 -8.15 -20.38
C ILE A 69 11.71 -6.63 -20.60
N ASP A 70 11.91 -5.85 -19.54
CA ASP A 70 11.84 -4.38 -19.54
C ASP A 70 10.56 -3.84 -20.20
N TYR A 71 9.41 -4.39 -19.80
CA TYR A 71 8.14 -4.14 -20.47
C TYR A 71 7.07 -3.56 -19.54
N LYS A 72 6.50 -2.41 -19.94
CA LYS A 72 5.27 -1.87 -19.36
C LYS A 72 4.08 -2.35 -20.17
N GLY A 73 3.28 -3.26 -19.59
CA GLY A 73 2.06 -3.76 -20.19
C GLY A 73 0.80 -3.11 -19.61
N SER A 74 -0.33 -3.36 -20.27
CA SER A 74 -1.64 -2.83 -19.93
C SER A 74 -2.47 -3.82 -19.13
N ARG A 75 -3.22 -3.32 -18.15
CA ARG A 75 -4.26 -4.05 -17.42
C ARG A 75 -5.63 -3.56 -17.84
N PHE A 76 -6.53 -4.49 -18.13
CA PHE A 76 -7.91 -4.21 -18.49
C PHE A 76 -8.84 -4.65 -17.36
N HIS A 77 -9.91 -3.90 -17.21
CA HIS A 77 -10.92 -4.11 -16.19
C HIS A 77 -12.31 -4.03 -16.81
N LYS A 78 -13.32 -4.45 -16.07
CA LYS A 78 -14.70 -4.04 -16.30
C LYS A 78 -15.10 -3.02 -15.25
N LEU A 79 -15.82 -1.99 -15.68
CA LEU A 79 -16.52 -1.07 -14.80
C LEU A 79 -18.00 -1.20 -15.12
N ASP A 80 -18.81 -1.65 -14.16
CA ASP A 80 -20.25 -1.93 -14.36
C ASP A 80 -20.52 -2.90 -15.52
N GLY A 81 -19.63 -3.87 -15.74
CA GLY A 81 -19.73 -4.88 -16.79
C GLY A 81 -19.16 -4.46 -18.16
N GLU A 82 -18.79 -3.19 -18.34
CA GLU A 82 -18.20 -2.68 -19.57
C GLU A 82 -16.68 -2.65 -19.50
N ARG A 83 -16.00 -3.09 -20.56
CA ARG A 83 -14.54 -3.16 -20.58
C ARG A 83 -13.92 -1.76 -20.62
N VAL A 84 -13.05 -1.48 -19.65
CA VAL A 84 -12.32 -0.23 -19.49
C VAL A 84 -10.81 -0.44 -19.35
N HIS A 85 -10.06 0.62 -19.62
CA HIS A 85 -8.65 0.76 -19.30
C HIS A 85 -8.46 2.02 -18.45
N PHE A 86 -8.07 1.85 -17.18
CA PHE A 86 -7.74 2.97 -16.31
C PHE A 86 -6.41 3.60 -16.76
N MET A 87 -6.33 4.91 -16.91
CA MET A 87 -5.08 5.57 -17.34
C MET A 87 -4.07 5.81 -16.20
N ALA A 88 -4.25 5.18 -15.04
CA ALA A 88 -3.29 5.26 -13.94
C ALA A 88 -2.26 4.15 -14.10
N ASP A 89 -1.10 4.44 -14.67
CA ASP A 89 -0.03 3.46 -14.89
C ASP A 89 0.48 2.89 -13.57
N TYR A 90 0.59 3.74 -12.55
CA TYR A 90 1.08 3.38 -11.22
C TYR A 90 0.21 3.99 -10.13
N ILE A 91 0.01 3.24 -9.05
CA ILE A 91 -0.68 3.70 -7.85
C ILE A 91 0.25 3.49 -6.65
N PHE A 92 0.68 4.58 -6.03
CA PHE A 92 1.58 4.56 -4.88
C PHE A 92 0.82 4.79 -3.57
N CYS A 93 1.04 3.90 -2.60
CA CYS A 93 0.40 3.95 -1.29
C CYS A 93 1.43 4.32 -0.21
N ASN A 94 1.33 5.53 0.33
CA ASN A 94 2.27 6.10 1.30
C ASN A 94 1.60 6.30 2.66
N ARG A 95 1.94 5.45 3.63
CA ARG A 95 1.48 5.60 5.01
C ARG A 95 2.50 6.40 5.82
N HIS A 96 2.03 7.44 6.49
CA HIS A 96 2.81 8.18 7.48
C HIS A 96 2.43 7.73 8.89
N HIS A 97 3.37 7.83 9.83
CA HIS A 97 3.16 7.47 11.23
C HIS A 97 3.17 8.72 12.11
N THR A 98 2.26 8.77 13.08
CA THR A 98 2.31 9.80 14.12
C THR A 98 3.51 9.60 15.05
N ASP A 99 3.94 10.66 15.71
CA ASP A 99 4.99 10.66 16.72
C ASP A 99 4.74 9.63 17.82
N ARG A 100 3.46 9.45 18.19
CA ARG A 100 3.05 8.44 19.18
C ARG A 100 3.32 7.02 18.67
N ALA A 101 2.98 6.73 17.41
CA ALA A 101 3.24 5.42 16.81
C ALA A 101 4.75 5.16 16.68
N ILE A 102 5.51 6.16 16.22
CA ILE A 102 6.98 6.08 16.14
C ILE A 102 7.59 5.85 17.52
N CYS A 103 7.19 6.63 18.53
CA CYS A 103 7.66 6.49 19.90
C CYS A 103 7.34 5.10 20.47
N SER A 104 6.12 4.58 20.23
CA SER A 104 5.73 3.22 20.64
C SER A 104 6.63 2.15 20.00
N ALA A 105 6.98 2.29 18.72
CA ALA A 105 7.88 1.39 18.04
C ALA A 105 9.33 1.49 18.57
N ILE A 106 9.83 2.71 18.81
CA ILE A 106 11.14 2.94 19.42
C ILE A 106 11.22 2.27 20.80
N ILE A 107 10.19 2.45 21.65
CA ILE A 107 10.17 1.85 22.99
C ILE A 107 10.16 0.32 22.91
N ALA A 108 9.31 -0.26 22.06
CA ALA A 108 9.25 -1.71 21.90
C ALA A 108 10.58 -2.28 21.38
N ALA A 109 11.17 -1.64 20.37
CA ALA A 109 12.48 -2.02 19.84
C ALA A 109 13.58 -1.89 20.90
N ALA A 110 13.56 -0.84 21.73
CA ALA A 110 14.52 -0.66 22.82
C ALA A 110 14.41 -1.76 23.89
N MET A 111 13.20 -2.25 24.18
CA MET A 111 12.98 -3.34 25.13
C MET A 111 13.57 -4.67 24.61
N GLU A 112 13.56 -4.90 23.31
CA GLU A 112 14.05 -6.14 22.70
C GLU A 112 15.56 -6.09 22.39
N TYR A 113 16.04 -4.98 21.83
CA TYR A 113 17.40 -4.84 21.32
C TYR A 113 18.34 -4.00 22.22
N GLY A 114 17.82 -3.42 23.30
CA GLY A 114 18.56 -2.53 24.19
C GLY A 114 18.56 -1.06 23.74
N THR A 115 19.28 -0.19 24.44
CA THR A 115 19.18 1.28 24.28
C THR A 115 20.42 1.94 23.68
N LYS A 116 21.41 1.16 23.22
CA LYS A 116 22.64 1.71 22.62
C LYS A 116 22.28 2.53 21.37
N ASN A 117 22.75 3.77 21.31
CA ASN A 117 22.51 4.70 20.19
C ASN A 117 21.03 4.91 19.82
N LEU A 118 20.12 4.76 20.78
CA LEU A 118 18.67 4.85 20.55
C LEU A 118 18.29 6.21 19.93
N PRO A 119 17.56 6.24 18.80
CA PRO A 119 17.16 7.49 18.16
C PRO A 119 15.96 8.11 18.87
N THR A 120 15.81 9.42 18.68
CA THR A 120 14.56 10.13 18.97
C THR A 120 13.55 9.96 17.83
N VAL A 121 12.30 10.39 18.06
CA VAL A 121 11.28 10.46 17.00
C VAL A 121 11.73 11.37 15.84
N GLU A 122 12.45 12.46 16.14
CA GLU A 122 12.93 13.39 15.13
C GLU A 122 14.07 12.79 14.30
N ASP A 123 15.02 12.11 14.94
CA ASP A 123 16.09 11.37 14.26
C ASP A 123 15.52 10.36 13.24
N PHE A 124 14.44 9.66 13.60
CA PHE A 124 13.77 8.72 12.72
C PHE A 124 13.13 9.42 11.51
N LYS A 125 12.41 10.52 11.74
CA LYS A 125 11.75 11.29 10.68
C LYS A 125 12.73 11.90 9.69
N GLN A 126 13.91 12.29 10.14
CA GLN A 126 14.97 12.86 9.29
C GLN A 126 15.77 11.80 8.54
N GLY A 127 15.59 10.51 8.87
CA GLY A 127 16.34 9.41 8.26
C GLY A 127 17.75 9.22 8.83
N ASP A 128 18.10 9.94 9.91
CA ASP A 128 19.45 9.96 10.48
C ASP A 128 19.79 8.70 11.30
N CYS A 129 18.91 7.71 11.32
CA CYS A 129 19.05 6.47 12.10
C CYS A 129 19.48 5.25 11.26
N LEU A 130 19.80 5.44 9.97
CA LEU A 130 20.28 4.37 9.07
C LEU A 130 21.70 3.90 9.36
N SER A 131 22.53 4.74 9.99
CA SER A 131 23.93 4.43 10.32
C SER A 131 24.16 4.13 11.80
N ARG A 132 23.08 4.12 12.61
CA ARG A 132 23.10 3.88 14.06
C ARG A 132 22.34 2.60 14.35
N GLY A 133 22.88 1.72 15.20
CA GLY A 133 22.19 0.49 15.60
C GLY A 133 22.57 0.03 17.01
N PRO A 134 21.79 -0.89 17.60
CA PRO A 134 22.10 -1.50 18.90
C PRO A 134 23.20 -2.56 18.81
N MET A 135 23.43 -3.13 17.62
CA MET A 135 24.36 -4.23 17.37
C MET A 135 25.58 -3.76 16.54
N SER A 136 26.72 -3.62 17.22
CA SER A 136 28.05 -3.22 16.72
C SER A 136 28.24 -1.74 16.30
N ASP A 137 29.51 -1.32 16.26
CA ASP A 137 29.97 0.00 15.81
C ASP A 137 30.22 0.04 14.28
N GLU A 138 29.83 -1.02 13.57
CA GLU A 138 30.02 -1.16 12.13
C GLU A 138 28.75 -0.75 11.37
N HIS A 139 28.93 -0.14 10.20
CA HIS A 139 27.87 0.40 9.35
C HIS A 139 27.00 -0.69 8.70
N GLU A 140 26.34 -1.53 9.50
CA GLU A 140 25.41 -2.54 9.03
C GLU A 140 24.00 -1.96 8.93
N THR A 141 23.58 -1.58 7.71
CA THR A 141 22.24 -1.03 7.46
C THR A 141 21.13 -1.97 7.95
N PHE A 142 21.36 -3.29 7.95
CA PHE A 142 20.38 -4.29 8.40
C PHE A 142 19.99 -4.14 9.88
N TRP A 143 20.97 -3.89 10.77
CA TRP A 143 20.74 -3.67 12.20
C TRP A 143 20.62 -2.19 12.57
N SER A 144 20.41 -1.33 11.57
CA SER A 144 20.13 0.08 11.82
C SER A 144 18.82 0.24 12.58
N TRP A 145 18.76 1.26 13.43
CA TRP A 145 17.55 1.65 14.11
C TRP A 145 16.42 1.95 13.13
N SER A 146 16.71 2.48 11.94
CA SER A 146 15.72 2.66 10.87
C SER A 146 15.02 1.34 10.53
N ASN A 147 15.78 0.30 10.21
CA ASN A 147 15.21 -0.99 9.81
C ASN A 147 14.54 -1.73 10.97
N ILE A 148 15.13 -1.66 12.16
CA ILE A 148 14.53 -2.26 13.36
C ILE A 148 13.19 -1.59 13.67
N ILE A 149 13.12 -0.25 13.67
CA ILE A 149 11.89 0.48 13.96
C ILE A 149 10.82 0.19 12.89
N HIS A 150 11.16 0.17 11.60
CA HIS A 150 10.22 -0.20 10.54
C HIS A 150 9.69 -1.62 10.73
N ARG A 151 10.57 -2.60 11.01
CA ARG A 151 10.15 -3.98 11.29
C ARG A 151 9.23 -4.04 12.51
N THR A 152 9.57 -3.36 13.60
CA THR A 152 8.74 -3.32 14.80
C THR A 152 7.39 -2.67 14.53
N MET A 153 7.30 -1.63 13.70
CA MET A 153 6.02 -1.06 13.26
C MET A 153 5.19 -2.09 12.48
N GLU A 154 5.81 -2.79 11.52
CA GLU A 154 5.14 -3.85 10.75
C GLU A 154 4.68 -5.01 11.64
N GLU A 155 5.49 -5.41 12.62
CA GLU A 155 5.16 -6.44 13.60
C GLU A 155 4.04 -5.98 14.54
N GLN A 156 4.02 -4.72 14.97
CA GLN A 156 2.91 -4.17 15.73
C GLN A 156 1.62 -4.14 14.89
N ASP A 157 1.71 -3.84 13.59
CA ASP A 157 0.58 -3.93 12.68
C ASP A 157 0.12 -5.40 12.45
N ARG A 158 1.06 -6.36 12.39
CA ARG A 158 0.80 -7.79 12.10
C ARG A 158 0.39 -8.61 13.33
N TYR A 159 0.97 -8.30 14.50
CA TYR A 159 0.91 -9.09 15.73
C TYR A 159 0.46 -8.29 16.96
N GLY A 160 0.13 -7.00 16.83
CA GLY A 160 -0.39 -6.16 17.92
C GLY A 160 -1.75 -6.59 18.49
N LYS A 161 -2.28 -7.74 18.06
CA LYS A 161 -3.46 -8.40 18.61
C LYS A 161 -3.25 -9.93 18.65
N PRO A 162 -3.83 -10.65 19.64
CA PRO A 162 -3.87 -12.11 19.64
C PRO A 162 -4.41 -12.63 18.30
N ARG A 163 -3.93 -13.79 17.85
CA ARG A 163 -4.22 -14.45 16.55
C ARG A 163 -5.72 -14.61 16.21
N GLU A 164 -6.61 -14.34 17.15
CA GLU A 164 -8.06 -14.47 17.04
C GLU A 164 -8.81 -13.14 16.83
N GLU A 165 -8.15 -11.98 16.94
CA GLU A 165 -8.80 -10.68 16.70
C GLU A 165 -8.41 -10.06 15.35
N PRO A 166 -9.40 -9.56 14.57
CA PRO A 166 -9.13 -8.93 13.29
C PRO A 166 -8.27 -7.65 13.45
N PRO A 167 -7.50 -7.27 12.41
CA PRO A 167 -6.63 -6.10 12.44
C PRO A 167 -7.36 -4.86 12.95
N ALA A 168 -6.64 -3.92 13.56
CA ALA A 168 -7.22 -2.73 14.20
C ALA A 168 -8.17 -1.94 13.26
N VAL A 169 -7.95 -2.02 11.95
CA VAL A 169 -8.86 -1.55 10.92
C VAL A 169 -9.11 -2.70 9.94
N THR A 170 -10.34 -3.23 9.91
CA THR A 170 -10.76 -4.20 8.89
C THR A 170 -11.36 -3.45 7.71
N PRO A 171 -10.93 -3.69 6.45
CA PRO A 171 -11.55 -3.08 5.29
C PRO A 171 -13.02 -3.48 5.20
N GLN A 172 -13.90 -2.49 5.09
CA GLN A 172 -15.31 -2.70 4.84
C GLN A 172 -15.57 -2.94 3.34
N PRO A 173 -16.63 -3.68 2.97
CA PRO A 173 -17.04 -3.81 1.58
C PRO A 173 -17.29 -2.43 0.94
N SER A 174 -16.70 -2.21 -0.23
CA SER A 174 -16.85 -0.97 -0.99
C SER A 174 -17.78 -1.20 -2.18
N LYS A 175 -18.84 -0.39 -2.26
CA LYS A 175 -19.78 -0.43 -3.39
C LYS A 175 -19.10 0.01 -4.68
N THR A 176 -18.13 0.90 -4.57
CA THR A 176 -17.36 1.39 -5.70
C THR A 176 -16.38 0.35 -6.21
N LEU A 177 -15.70 -0.36 -5.30
CA LEU A 177 -14.79 -1.44 -5.65
C LEU A 177 -15.55 -2.62 -6.25
N ALA A 178 -16.74 -2.95 -5.74
CA ALA A 178 -17.58 -4.03 -6.28
C ALA A 178 -18.04 -3.84 -7.73
N ARG A 179 -17.88 -2.64 -8.30
CA ARG A 179 -18.18 -2.35 -9.71
C ARG A 179 -17.00 -2.64 -10.64
N VAL A 180 -15.82 -2.88 -10.08
CA VAL A 180 -14.57 -3.06 -10.81
C VAL A 180 -14.17 -4.52 -10.77
N GLU A 181 -14.02 -5.13 -11.94
CA GLU A 181 -13.59 -6.51 -12.08
C GLU A 181 -12.34 -6.56 -12.98
N PHE A 182 -11.36 -7.41 -12.67
CA PHE A 182 -10.21 -7.59 -13.55
C PHE A 182 -10.61 -8.37 -14.82
N ASP A 183 -10.25 -7.86 -16.00
CA ASP A 183 -10.60 -8.43 -17.33
C ASP A 183 -9.38 -8.93 -18.10
N GLY A 184 -8.24 -9.10 -17.42
CA GLY A 184 -6.98 -9.58 -18.00
C GLY A 184 -5.99 -8.48 -18.35
N SER A 185 -4.84 -8.89 -18.88
CA SER A 185 -3.79 -8.00 -19.37
C SER A 185 -3.56 -8.19 -20.86
N ASP A 186 -2.60 -7.47 -21.43
CA ASP A 186 -2.15 -7.68 -22.82
C ASP A 186 -1.33 -8.97 -23.03
N ASN A 187 -1.13 -9.79 -21.98
CA ASN A 187 -0.52 -11.12 -22.00
C ASN A 187 0.93 -11.20 -22.50
N TYR A 188 1.72 -10.11 -22.42
CA TYR A 188 3.13 -10.13 -22.82
C TYR A 188 4.11 -10.56 -21.70
N SER A 189 3.66 -10.57 -20.44
CA SER A 189 4.52 -10.94 -19.31
C SER A 189 4.58 -12.44 -19.06
N HIS A 190 5.79 -12.90 -18.70
CA HIS A 190 6.05 -14.29 -18.31
C HIS A 190 5.80 -14.52 -16.82
N SER A 191 5.72 -13.45 -16.01
CA SER A 191 5.31 -13.50 -14.61
C SER A 191 3.78 -13.44 -14.53
N GLN A 192 3.13 -14.59 -14.75
CA GLN A 192 1.75 -14.77 -14.29
C GLN A 192 1.74 -14.85 -12.75
N THR A 193 2.09 -13.76 -12.07
CA THR A 193 1.61 -13.57 -10.71
C THR A 193 0.18 -13.08 -10.87
N SER A 194 -0.74 -14.03 -10.89
CA SER A 194 -2.16 -13.79 -10.66
C SER A 194 -2.27 -12.86 -9.46
N VAL A 195 -2.60 -11.60 -9.70
CA VAL A 195 -3.11 -10.78 -8.62
C VAL A 195 -4.43 -11.44 -8.26
N ALA A 196 -4.44 -12.21 -7.18
CA ALA A 196 -5.63 -12.83 -6.63
C ALA A 196 -6.52 -11.70 -6.09
N ILE A 197 -7.15 -10.96 -6.99
CA ILE A 197 -8.23 -10.03 -6.73
C ILE A 197 -9.47 -10.73 -7.29
N HIS A 198 -10.39 -11.09 -6.39
CA HIS A 198 -11.60 -11.91 -6.61
C HIS A 198 -11.47 -13.44 -6.56
N GLU A 199 -11.45 -13.98 -5.34
CA GLU A 199 -12.42 -15.03 -4.98
C GLU A 199 -12.88 -14.79 -3.52
N VAL A 200 -13.79 -13.83 -3.32
CA VAL A 200 -14.75 -13.96 -2.22
C VAL A 200 -15.94 -14.73 -2.82
N ARG A 201 -15.84 -16.05 -2.83
CA ARG A 201 -17.02 -16.90 -3.04
C ARG A 201 -18.00 -16.61 -1.91
N GLY A 202 -19.18 -16.11 -2.24
CA GLY A 202 -20.30 -16.04 -1.30
C GLY A 202 -20.62 -17.42 -0.72
N PRO A 203 -21.23 -17.49 0.48
CA PRO A 203 -21.55 -18.77 1.09
C PRO A 203 -22.51 -19.55 0.18
N ALA A 204 -22.14 -20.80 -0.12
CA ALA A 204 -23.02 -21.76 -0.76
C ALA A 204 -24.26 -21.97 0.12
N GLN A 205 -25.43 -21.98 -0.54
CA GLN A 205 -26.71 -22.36 0.07
C GLN A 205 -26.72 -23.82 0.49
#